data_AF-A0A0R2PRH4-F1
#
_entry.id   AF-A0A0R2PRH4-F1
#
_cell.length_a   1.000
_cell.length_b   1.000
_cell.length_c   1.000
_cell.angle_alpha   90.00
_cell.angle_beta   90.00
_cell.angle_gamma   90.00
#
_symmetry.space_group_name_H-M   'P 1'
#
loop_
_entity.id
_entity.type
_entity.pdbx_description
1 polymer ?
#
loop_
_entity_poly.entity_id
_entity_poly.type
_entity_poly.pdbx_seq_one_letter_code
_entity_poly.pdbx_strand_id
1 'polypeptide(L)'
;MLTRRRLMWVAIIVVTAGLLAFGAVRDTGPLTQQDRIDTITKRIACPTCDGESIYVSRASASQALRAEVARQVGDGVRTDDEVVAYIADRFGGEVLLLPRATGVDALIWVLPVVLTVVLVGALWLAFRRWRLASATTTPVQVASPSQRRRSLAIGVVLTVVVGVAGGVLVARQAGQRLPLETFTGGIEDSTASILAQARLAGPSDVKTAIDLYSRVLETDPDNVEALTYRAWLVMLSARQFDEALRAQAFASTVTALGRAIQLEPEYPDAMCFLGIVVYRDGGDAASAKEFVDRCIERDPP
;
A
#
# COMPACT_ATOMS: atom_id res chain seq x y z
N MET A 1 23.44 19.34 44.28
CA MET A 1 21.96 19.38 44.39
C MET A 1 21.35 19.80 43.05
N LEU A 2 20.87 18.85 42.24
CA LEU A 2 20.14 19.20 41.03
C LEU A 2 18.84 19.92 41.45
N THR A 3 18.69 21.20 41.09
CA THR A 3 17.47 21.96 41.38
C THR A 3 16.24 21.17 40.94
N ARG A 4 15.21 21.07 41.80
CA ARG A 4 13.93 20.35 41.60
C ARG A 4 13.35 20.46 40.17
N ARG A 5 13.59 21.62 39.55
CA ARG A 5 13.24 21.95 38.16
C ARG A 5 13.97 21.13 37.08
N ARG A 6 15.26 20.80 37.26
CA ARG A 6 16.00 19.91 36.34
C ARG A 6 15.50 18.47 36.41
N LEU A 7 15.16 18.00 37.61
CA LEU A 7 14.53 16.69 37.82
C LEU A 7 13.17 16.60 37.12
N MET A 8 12.36 17.65 37.20
CA MET A 8 11.08 17.73 36.46
C MET A 8 11.27 17.64 34.93
N TRP A 9 12.26 18.34 34.37
CA TRP A 9 12.53 18.31 32.93
C TRP A 9 13.02 16.95 32.45
N VAL A 10 13.88 16.30 33.23
CA VAL A 10 14.32 14.92 32.93
C VAL A 10 13.14 13.96 33.00
N ALA A 11 12.27 14.08 34.00
CA ALA A 11 11.08 13.24 34.13
C ALA A 11 10.12 13.42 32.94
N ILE A 12 9.88 14.65 32.48
CA ILE A 12 9.03 14.90 31.30
C ILE A 12 9.65 14.28 30.06
N ILE A 13 10.95 14.49 29.80
CA ILE A 13 11.62 13.91 28.62
C ILE A 13 11.56 12.38 28.66
N VAL A 14 11.78 11.77 29.82
CA VAL A 14 11.70 10.31 29.98
C VAL A 14 10.28 9.81 29.75
N VAL A 15 9.26 10.50 30.26
CA VAL A 15 7.85 10.14 30.05
C VAL A 15 7.43 10.32 28.60
N THR A 16 7.82 11.40 27.94
CA THR A 16 7.50 11.65 26.53
C THR A 16 8.24 10.66 25.62
N ALA A 17 9.52 10.37 25.89
CA ALA A 17 10.27 9.33 25.17
C ALA A 17 9.67 7.94 25.41
N GLY A 18 9.23 7.63 26.63
CA GLY A 18 8.54 6.39 26.97
C GLY A 18 7.20 6.25 26.24
N LEU A 19 6.38 7.31 26.18
CA LEU A 19 5.11 7.32 25.46
C LEU A 19 5.30 7.17 23.94
N LEU A 20 6.32 7.83 23.36
CA LEU A 20 6.65 7.70 21.94
C LEU A 20 7.17 6.29 21.60
N ALA A 21 8.05 5.73 22.44
CA ALA A 21 8.52 4.36 22.28
C ALA A 21 7.37 3.36 22.41
N PHE A 22 6.45 3.57 23.36
CA PHE A 22 5.29 2.70 23.56
C PHE A 22 4.28 2.80 22.42
N GLY A 23 4.13 3.98 21.81
CA GLY A 23 3.30 4.18 20.62
C GLY A 23 3.88 3.53 19.36
N ALA A 24 5.20 3.54 19.19
CA ALA A 24 5.87 2.91 18.05
C ALA A 24 5.88 1.37 18.11
N VAL A 25 5.73 0.78 19.29
CA VAL A 25 5.75 -0.68 19.49
C VAL A 25 4.34 -1.30 19.47
N ARG A 26 3.28 -0.48 19.57
CA ARG A 26 1.89 -0.95 19.46
C ARG A 26 1.41 -0.99 18.01
N ASP A 27 2.05 -1.80 17.18
CA ASP A 27 1.32 -2.42 16.07
C ASP A 27 0.61 -3.64 16.63
N THR A 28 -0.73 -3.59 16.68
CA THR A 28 -1.52 -4.80 16.94
C THR A 28 -1.39 -5.66 15.69
N GLY A 29 -0.50 -6.65 15.74
CA GLY A 29 -0.29 -7.61 14.67
C GLY A 29 -1.58 -8.32 14.23
N PRO A 30 -1.51 -9.11 13.14
CA PRO A 30 -2.67 -9.73 12.52
C PRO A 30 -3.53 -10.53 13.52
N LEU A 31 -4.83 -10.30 13.50
CA LEU A 31 -5.81 -10.90 14.41
C LEU A 31 -6.12 -12.36 14.04
N THR A 32 -5.93 -12.71 12.75
CA THR A 32 -6.13 -14.04 12.21
C THR A 32 -4.96 -14.49 11.34
N GLN A 33 -4.89 -15.80 11.08
CA GLN A 33 -3.88 -16.38 10.20
C GLN A 33 -4.05 -15.90 8.74
N GLN A 34 -5.28 -15.61 8.33
CA GLN A 34 -5.57 -15.00 7.02
C GLN A 34 -5.09 -13.56 6.95
N ASP A 35 -5.32 -12.74 8.00
CA ASP A 35 -4.79 -11.37 8.05
C ASP A 35 -3.27 -11.34 7.96
N ARG A 36 -2.61 -12.35 8.52
CA ARG A 36 -1.16 -12.53 8.47
C ARG A 36 -0.69 -12.86 7.05
N ILE A 37 -1.36 -13.80 6.37
CA ILE A 37 -1.10 -14.14 4.96
C ILE A 37 -1.28 -12.90 4.07
N ASP A 38 -2.37 -12.15 4.27
CA ASP A 38 -2.66 -10.91 3.55
C ASP A 38 -1.56 -9.87 3.77
N THR A 39 -1.11 -9.70 5.01
CA THR A 39 -0.04 -8.74 5.36
C THR A 39 1.29 -9.10 4.69
N ILE A 40 1.63 -10.39 4.61
CA ILE A 40 2.86 -10.87 3.97
C ILE A 40 2.76 -10.74 2.44
N THR A 41 1.66 -11.18 1.84
CA THR A 41 1.47 -11.15 0.39
C THR A 41 1.44 -9.73 -0.19
N LYS A 42 1.01 -8.72 0.58
CA LYS A 42 1.08 -7.31 0.19
C LYS A 42 2.51 -6.76 0.07
N ARG A 43 3.51 -7.43 0.67
CA ARG A 43 4.93 -7.00 0.66
C ARG A 43 5.75 -7.63 -0.46
N ILE A 44 5.18 -8.56 -1.22
CA ILE A 44 5.86 -9.36 -2.24
C ILE A 44 5.32 -8.96 -3.62
N ALA A 45 6.20 -8.61 -4.55
CA ALA A 45 5.88 -8.22 -5.93
C ALA A 45 5.56 -9.45 -6.79
N CYS A 46 4.68 -9.31 -7.78
CA CYS A 46 4.55 -10.30 -8.83
C CYS A 46 5.78 -10.24 -9.76
N PRO A 47 6.54 -11.33 -9.94
CA PRO A 47 7.74 -11.33 -10.79
C PRO A 47 7.44 -11.21 -12.29
N THR A 48 6.20 -11.47 -12.69
CA THR A 48 5.75 -11.47 -14.08
C THR A 48 4.79 -10.31 -14.38
N CYS A 49 4.62 -9.37 -13.46
CA CYS A 49 3.67 -8.26 -13.58
C CYS A 49 4.35 -6.91 -13.34
N ASP A 50 3.82 -5.86 -13.94
CA ASP A 50 4.37 -4.50 -13.79
C ASP A 50 3.88 -3.83 -12.49
N GLY A 51 4.69 -3.93 -11.43
CA GLY A 51 4.53 -3.15 -10.19
C GLY A 51 3.38 -3.59 -9.28
N GLU A 52 2.77 -4.74 -9.53
CA GLU A 52 1.66 -5.27 -8.75
C GLU A 52 2.14 -6.24 -7.64
N SER A 53 1.48 -6.22 -6.47
CA SER A 53 1.76 -7.22 -5.41
C SER A 53 1.11 -8.56 -5.69
N ILE A 54 1.70 -9.64 -5.18
CA ILE A 54 1.08 -10.97 -5.25
C ILE A 54 -0.23 -11.03 -4.48
N TYR A 55 -0.60 -10.05 -3.65
CA TYR A 55 -1.90 -10.01 -2.99
C TYR A 55 -3.04 -9.69 -3.96
N VAL A 56 -2.82 -8.81 -4.94
CA VAL A 56 -3.84 -8.38 -5.92
C VAL A 56 -3.73 -9.07 -7.28
N SER A 57 -2.52 -9.42 -7.71
CA SER A 57 -2.26 -10.00 -9.03
C SER A 57 -2.91 -11.36 -9.24
N ARG A 58 -3.59 -11.56 -10.37
CA ARG A 58 -4.21 -12.85 -10.74
C ARG A 58 -3.31 -13.79 -11.53
N ALA A 59 -2.11 -13.36 -11.89
CA ALA A 59 -1.15 -14.18 -12.62
C ALA A 59 -0.88 -15.52 -11.91
N SER A 60 -0.66 -16.58 -12.70
CA SER A 60 -0.38 -17.93 -12.19
C SER A 60 0.82 -17.95 -11.23
N ALA A 61 1.85 -17.13 -11.50
CA ALA A 61 2.99 -16.93 -10.60
C ALA A 61 2.57 -16.39 -9.22
N SER A 62 1.68 -15.40 -9.17
CA SER A 62 1.16 -14.83 -7.93
C SER A 62 0.30 -15.82 -7.15
N GLN A 63 -0.47 -16.67 -7.83
CA GLN A 63 -1.26 -17.73 -7.18
C GLN A 63 -0.35 -18.77 -6.51
N ALA A 64 0.69 -19.22 -7.21
CA ALA A 64 1.69 -20.15 -6.67
C ALA A 64 2.41 -19.56 -5.44
N LEU A 65 2.77 -18.27 -5.49
CA LEU A 65 3.42 -17.57 -4.38
C LEU A 65 2.48 -17.40 -3.17
N ARG A 66 1.21 -17.04 -3.37
CA ARG A 66 0.21 -16.98 -2.27
C ARG A 66 0.04 -18.35 -1.60
N ALA A 67 0.00 -19.42 -2.38
CA ALA A 67 -0.12 -20.78 -1.85
C ALA A 67 1.10 -21.19 -1.01
N GLU A 68 2.31 -20.79 -1.42
CA GLU A 68 3.52 -21.00 -0.63
C GLU A 68 3.49 -20.19 0.67
N VAL A 69 3.13 -18.91 0.63
CA VAL A 69 2.99 -18.08 1.83
C VAL A 69 1.96 -18.67 2.80
N ALA A 70 0.80 -19.10 2.31
CA ALA A 70 -0.23 -19.73 3.12
C ALA A 70 0.29 -20.99 3.81
N ARG A 71 1.10 -21.80 3.12
CA ARG A 71 1.73 -23.00 3.70
C ARG A 71 2.72 -22.62 4.81
N GLN A 72 3.61 -21.66 4.57
CA GLN A 72 4.61 -21.20 5.53
C GLN A 72 3.99 -20.60 6.80
N VAL A 73 2.90 -19.83 6.63
CA VAL A 73 2.14 -19.28 7.75
C VAL A 73 1.35 -20.38 8.45
N GLY A 74 0.85 -21.37 7.71
CA GLY A 74 0.22 -22.60 8.20
C GLY A 74 1.11 -23.41 9.13
N ASP A 75 2.36 -23.60 8.73
CA ASP A 75 3.37 -24.36 9.47
C ASP A 75 3.76 -23.67 10.80
N GLY A 76 3.60 -22.35 10.89
CA GLY A 76 3.75 -21.59 12.14
C GLY A 76 5.19 -21.46 12.66
N VAL A 77 6.18 -22.01 11.96
CA VAL A 77 7.58 -22.05 12.41
C VAL A 77 8.35 -20.76 12.10
N ARG A 78 7.94 -20.02 11.05
CA ARG A 78 8.65 -18.83 10.56
C ARG A 78 7.93 -17.53 10.92
N THR A 79 8.71 -16.49 11.19
CA THR A 79 8.24 -15.10 11.32
C THR A 79 7.94 -14.49 9.96
N ASP A 80 7.19 -13.38 9.91
CA ASP A 80 6.76 -12.76 8.64
C ASP A 80 7.95 -12.37 7.76
N ASP A 81 9.01 -11.82 8.37
CA ASP A 81 10.23 -11.44 7.66
C ASP A 81 11.01 -12.66 7.16
N GLU A 82 11.01 -13.77 7.91
CA GLU A 82 11.61 -15.03 7.46
C GLU A 82 10.83 -15.68 6.31
N VAL A 83 9.49 -15.56 6.31
CA VAL A 83 8.66 -16.02 5.19
C VAL A 83 8.95 -15.19 3.94
N VAL A 84 8.99 -13.86 4.06
CA VAL A 84 9.32 -12.97 2.94
C VAL A 84 10.73 -13.25 2.42
N ALA A 85 11.72 -13.43 3.33
CA ALA A 85 13.09 -13.75 2.95
C ALA A 85 13.20 -15.10 2.23
N TYR A 86 12.50 -16.13 2.71
CA TYR A 86 12.46 -17.44 2.06
C TYR A 86 11.89 -17.35 0.63
N ILE A 87 10.80 -16.60 0.45
CA ILE A 87 10.21 -16.36 -0.87
C ILE A 87 11.20 -15.61 -1.77
N ALA A 88 11.82 -14.53 -1.28
CA ALA A 88 12.78 -13.74 -2.06
C ALA A 88 14.03 -14.55 -2.46
N ASP A 89 14.59 -15.36 -1.56
CA ASP A 89 15.77 -16.17 -1.86
C ASP A 89 15.45 -17.28 -2.88
N ARG A 90 14.21 -17.77 -2.90
CA ARG A 90 13.79 -18.85 -3.81
C ARG A 90 13.31 -18.37 -5.18
N PHE A 91 12.73 -17.18 -5.25
CA PHE A 91 12.10 -16.64 -6.47
C PHE A 91 12.81 -15.40 -7.04
N GLY A 92 13.85 -14.88 -6.39
CA GLY A 92 14.70 -13.77 -6.85
C GLY A 92 14.63 -12.52 -5.97
N GLY A 93 15.76 -11.80 -5.84
CA GLY A 93 15.86 -10.60 -4.99
C GLY A 93 15.02 -9.39 -5.46
N GLU A 94 14.58 -9.37 -6.72
CA GLU A 94 13.73 -8.32 -7.32
C GLU A 94 12.24 -8.45 -6.94
N VAL A 95 11.86 -9.50 -6.19
CA VAL A 95 10.46 -9.79 -5.83
C VAL A 95 10.02 -9.05 -4.55
N LEU A 96 10.87 -8.22 -3.93
CA LEU A 96 10.50 -7.40 -2.77
C LEU A 96 9.98 -6.01 -3.19
N LEU A 97 8.74 -5.68 -2.81
CA LEU A 97 8.15 -4.34 -2.99
C LEU A 97 8.68 -3.30 -1.99
N LEU A 98 9.22 -3.74 -0.86
CA LEU A 98 9.82 -2.87 0.15
C LEU A 98 11.27 -3.29 0.40
N PRO A 99 12.22 -2.34 0.43
CA PRO A 99 13.59 -2.63 0.83
C PRO A 99 13.62 -3.17 2.26
N ARG A 100 14.50 -4.15 2.50
CA ARG A 100 14.65 -4.81 3.81
C ARG A 100 14.92 -3.74 4.87
N ALA A 101 14.09 -3.67 5.92
CA ALA A 101 14.24 -2.72 7.02
C ALA A 101 15.43 -3.05 7.96
N THR A 102 16.48 -3.71 7.46
CA THR A 102 17.65 -4.11 8.24
C THR A 102 18.92 -3.62 7.55
N GLY A 103 19.65 -2.72 8.22
CA GLY A 103 20.94 -2.17 7.75
C GLY A 103 20.91 -0.67 7.46
N VAL A 104 21.53 -0.27 6.36
CA VAL A 104 21.79 1.14 5.98
C VAL A 104 20.50 1.92 5.68
N ASP A 105 19.43 1.23 5.29
CA ASP A 105 18.11 1.83 4.98
C ASP A 105 17.41 2.39 6.23
N ALA A 106 17.63 1.79 7.40
CA ALA A 106 17.15 2.36 8.67
C ALA A 106 17.90 3.65 9.04
N LEU A 107 19.16 3.78 8.58
CA LEU A 107 19.97 4.96 8.84
C LEU A 107 19.37 6.21 8.16
N ILE A 108 18.75 6.06 6.99
CA ILE A 108 18.08 7.15 6.29
C ILE A 108 16.90 7.74 7.08
N TRP A 109 16.24 6.93 7.90
CA TRP A 109 15.13 7.36 8.76
C TRP A 109 15.62 7.93 10.11
N VAL A 110 16.77 7.47 10.61
CA VAL A 110 17.36 7.94 11.88
C VAL A 110 18.22 9.20 11.69
N LEU A 111 18.87 9.34 10.53
CA LEU A 111 19.78 10.44 10.21
C LEU A 111 19.14 11.83 10.35
N PRO A 112 17.90 12.09 9.88
CA PRO A 112 17.27 13.40 10.02
C PRO A 112 17.08 13.78 11.50
N VAL A 113 16.67 12.84 12.34
CA VAL A 113 16.46 13.07 13.77
C VAL A 113 17.79 13.38 14.47
N VAL A 114 18.82 12.57 14.22
CA VAL A 114 20.15 12.76 14.79
C VAL A 114 20.76 14.10 14.36
N LEU A 115 20.66 14.44 13.07
CA LEU A 115 21.21 15.68 12.53
C LEU A 115 20.53 16.90 13.15
N THR A 116 19.21 16.84 13.36
CA THR A 116 18.44 17.91 14.01
C THR A 116 18.87 18.10 15.47
N VAL A 117 19.04 17.01 16.23
CA VAL A 117 19.51 17.05 17.62
C VAL A 117 20.91 17.63 17.73
N VAL A 118 21.82 17.25 16.82
CA VAL A 118 23.19 17.77 16.77
C VAL A 118 23.20 19.26 16.44
N LEU A 119 22.41 19.71 15.44
CA LEU A 119 22.36 21.12 15.05
C LEU A 119 21.84 22.00 16.19
N VAL A 120 20.76 21.59 16.84
CA VAL A 120 20.16 22.31 17.96
C VAL A 120 21.12 22.34 19.16
N GLY A 121 21.80 21.22 19.46
CA GLY A 121 22.81 21.15 20.51
C GLY A 121 24.02 22.05 20.26
N ALA A 122 24.51 22.07 19.01
CA ALA A 122 25.63 22.91 18.59
C ALA A 122 25.27 24.41 18.65
N LEU A 123 24.10 24.80 18.14
CA LEU A 123 23.59 26.17 18.23
C LEU A 123 23.44 26.61 19.69
N TRP A 124 22.92 25.74 20.55
CA TRP A 124 22.78 26.04 21.99
C TRP A 124 24.15 26.27 22.66
N LEU A 125 25.14 25.40 22.39
CA LEU A 125 26.49 25.55 22.92
C LEU A 125 27.18 26.82 22.42
N ALA A 126 27.05 27.14 21.12
CA ALA A 126 27.59 28.35 20.52
C ALA A 126 27.00 29.61 21.16
N PHE A 127 25.67 29.66 21.30
CA PHE A 127 24.97 30.79 21.92
C PHE A 127 25.32 30.96 23.40
N ARG A 128 25.60 29.85 24.10
CA ARG A 128 26.05 29.86 25.49
C ARG A 128 27.48 30.39 25.63
N ARG A 129 28.37 30.03 24.70
CA ARG A 129 29.76 30.51 24.66
C ARG A 129 29.84 32.00 24.31
N TRP A 130 29.07 32.47 23.33
CA TRP A 130 29.07 33.89 22.95
C TRP A 130 28.56 34.79 24.07
N ARG A 131 27.58 34.36 24.85
CA ARG A 131 27.09 35.12 26.01
C ARG A 131 28.06 35.16 27.19
N LEU A 132 28.97 34.18 27.29
CA LEU A 132 30.04 34.18 28.29
C LEU A 132 31.20 35.09 27.86
N ALA A 133 31.45 35.21 26.54
CA ALA A 133 32.46 36.11 25.99
C ALA A 133 32.03 37.59 26.01
N SER A 134 30.73 37.90 25.92
CA SER A 134 30.20 39.26 26.06
C SER A 134 30.13 39.77 27.51
N ALA A 135 30.69 39.06 28.50
CA ALA A 135 30.64 39.43 29.92
C ALA A 135 31.78 40.36 30.38
N THR A 136 32.56 40.94 29.47
CA THR A 136 33.62 41.89 29.78
C THR A 136 33.29 43.24 29.14
N THR A 137 32.47 44.05 29.83
CA THR A 137 32.54 45.54 29.95
C THR A 137 31.28 46.05 30.69
N THR A 138 31.43 46.28 32.00
CA THR A 138 30.80 47.32 32.88
C THR A 138 29.28 47.32 33.14
N PRO A 139 28.80 47.60 34.39
CA PRO A 139 27.48 47.19 34.87
C PRO A 139 26.41 48.27 34.69
N VAL A 140 25.14 47.85 34.59
CA VAL A 140 23.94 48.43 35.27
C VAL A 140 22.63 47.85 34.68
N GLN A 141 21.69 47.60 35.60
CA GLN A 141 20.29 47.14 35.48
C GLN A 141 20.00 45.63 35.57
N VAL A 142 19.34 45.31 36.68
CA VAL A 142 18.94 43.99 37.17
C VAL A 142 17.74 43.49 36.37
N ALA A 143 17.98 42.62 35.39
CA ALA A 143 16.94 41.67 34.96
C ALA A 143 17.01 40.44 35.87
N SER A 144 15.97 40.22 36.67
CA SER A 144 15.95 39.16 37.67
C SER A 144 16.29 37.78 37.08
N PRO A 145 17.09 36.94 37.77
CA PRO A 145 17.52 35.63 37.27
C PRO A 145 16.35 34.66 37.02
N SER A 146 15.15 34.94 37.56
CA SER A 146 13.94 34.14 37.34
C SER A 146 13.34 34.36 35.94
N GLN A 147 13.47 35.55 35.37
CA GLN A 147 12.83 35.96 34.13
C GLN A 147 13.57 35.44 32.88
N ARG A 148 14.91 35.47 32.88
CA ARG A 148 15.76 34.84 31.83
C ARG A 148 15.63 33.32 31.79
N ARG A 149 15.40 32.70 32.95
CA ARG A 149 15.24 31.25 33.06
C ARG A 149 13.83 30.82 32.66
N ARG A 150 12.84 31.70 32.71
CA ARG A 150 11.48 31.48 32.19
C ARG A 150 11.44 31.55 30.67
N SER A 151 12.05 32.55 30.04
CA SER A 151 12.07 32.68 28.57
C SER A 151 12.79 31.52 27.87
N LEU A 152 13.91 31.05 28.44
CA LEU A 152 14.61 29.86 27.94
C LEU A 152 13.79 28.57 28.09
N ALA A 153 13.03 28.43 29.17
CA ALA A 153 12.17 27.27 29.34
C ALA A 153 10.98 27.31 28.39
N ILE A 154 10.39 28.49 28.15
CA ILE A 154 9.28 28.67 27.20
C ILE A 154 9.73 28.32 25.78
N GLY A 155 10.92 28.76 25.35
CA GLY A 155 11.46 28.43 24.03
C GLY A 155 11.63 26.93 23.81
N VAL A 156 12.14 26.21 24.81
CA VAL A 156 12.31 24.74 24.76
C VAL A 156 10.97 24.00 24.81
N VAL A 157 10.02 24.46 25.64
CA VAL A 157 8.64 23.91 25.64
C VAL A 157 8.04 24.03 24.25
N LEU A 158 8.12 25.21 23.63
CA LEU A 158 7.54 25.47 22.32
C LEU A 158 8.16 24.58 21.23
N THR A 159 9.48 24.40 21.22
CA THR A 159 10.13 23.51 20.24
C THR A 159 9.75 22.05 20.44
N VAL A 160 9.66 21.58 21.69
CA VAL A 160 9.21 20.21 21.98
C VAL A 160 7.74 20.02 21.62
N VAL A 161 6.87 20.98 21.94
CA VAL A 161 5.44 20.92 21.60
C VAL A 161 5.23 20.93 20.10
N VAL A 162 5.93 21.78 19.35
CA VAL A 162 5.85 21.81 17.88
C VAL A 162 6.40 20.52 17.27
N GLY A 163 7.51 19.99 17.79
CA GLY A 163 8.07 18.72 17.33
C GLY A 163 7.16 17.53 17.61
N VAL A 164 6.56 17.46 18.80
CA VAL A 164 5.62 16.40 19.18
C VAL A 164 4.30 16.54 18.43
N ALA A 165 3.75 17.75 18.29
CA ALA A 165 2.54 17.99 17.51
C ALA A 165 2.76 17.65 16.03
N GLY A 166 3.91 18.04 15.46
CA GLY A 166 4.29 17.65 14.10
C GLY A 166 4.43 16.14 13.94
N GLY A 167 5.11 15.47 14.88
CA GLY A 167 5.24 14.00 14.86
C GLY A 167 3.90 13.27 15.01
N VAL A 168 3.01 13.76 15.87
CA VAL A 168 1.65 13.21 16.04
C VAL A 168 0.79 13.48 14.82
N LEU A 169 0.90 14.65 14.19
CA LEU A 169 0.18 14.98 12.96
C LEU A 169 0.61 14.05 11.83
N VAL A 170 1.92 13.87 11.63
CA VAL A 170 2.47 12.93 10.64
C VAL A 170 2.02 11.51 10.92
N ALA A 171 2.08 11.04 12.17
CA ALA A 171 1.65 9.70 12.54
C ALA A 171 0.14 9.47 12.33
N ARG A 172 -0.70 10.48 12.62
CA ARG A 172 -2.16 10.40 12.40
C ARG A 172 -2.55 10.48 10.93
N GLN A 173 -1.78 11.22 10.13
CA GLN A 173 -2.00 11.35 8.69
C GLN A 173 -1.43 10.14 7.93
N ALA A 174 -0.52 9.38 8.54
CA ALA A 174 0.03 8.15 8.01
C ALA A 174 -0.82 6.88 8.29
N GLY A 175 -2.04 7.01 8.83
CA GLY A 175 -2.90 5.89 9.19
C GLY A 175 -3.62 5.22 8.01
N GLN A 176 -3.45 3.90 7.91
CA GLN A 176 -4.08 2.91 7.01
C GLN A 176 -4.03 3.21 5.51
N ARG A 177 -2.93 2.78 4.88
CA ARG A 177 -2.74 2.77 3.43
C ARG A 177 -3.33 1.50 2.82
N LEU A 178 -4.01 1.64 1.69
CA LEU A 178 -4.41 0.50 0.86
C LEU A 178 -3.17 -0.12 0.20
N PRO A 179 -3.18 -1.43 -0.11
CA PRO A 179 -2.16 -2.04 -0.96
C PRO A 179 -2.12 -1.28 -2.31
N LEU A 180 -0.92 -1.01 -2.84
CA LEU A 180 -0.62 -0.26 -4.08
C LEU A 180 -0.48 1.28 -4.03
N GLU A 181 -0.53 1.93 -2.87
CA GLU A 181 -0.16 3.36 -2.82
C GLU A 181 1.37 3.57 -2.73
N THR A 182 1.92 4.33 -3.68
CA THR A 182 3.33 4.77 -3.68
C THR A 182 3.62 5.79 -2.56
N PHE A 183 4.87 5.87 -2.10
CA PHE A 183 5.33 6.78 -1.04
C PHE A 183 5.02 8.27 -1.30
N THR A 184 4.79 8.65 -2.55
CA THR A 184 4.43 10.01 -2.98
C THR A 184 2.93 10.30 -2.94
N GLY A 185 2.10 9.37 -2.45
CA GLY A 185 0.66 9.33 -2.67
C GLY A 185 0.35 8.48 -3.91
N GLY A 186 -0.72 7.66 -3.85
CA GLY A 186 -1.22 6.98 -5.03
C GLY A 186 -1.77 8.01 -6.02
N ILE A 187 -1.49 7.84 -7.31
CA ILE A 187 -2.26 8.55 -8.34
C ILE A 187 -3.64 7.90 -8.28
N GLU A 188 -4.65 8.62 -7.77
CA GLU A 188 -6.04 8.14 -7.67
C GLU A 188 -6.54 7.55 -9.02
N ASP A 189 -5.94 8.01 -10.13
CA ASP A 189 -6.24 7.66 -11.53
C ASP A 189 -5.23 6.75 -12.24
N SER A 190 -4.42 5.97 -11.53
CA SER A 190 -3.60 4.93 -12.21
C SER A 190 -4.47 3.80 -12.77
N THR A 191 -4.06 3.15 -13.88
CA THR A 191 -4.78 1.99 -14.43
C THR A 191 -5.00 0.89 -13.39
N ALA A 192 -3.99 0.62 -12.57
CA ALA A 192 -4.07 -0.38 -11.50
C ALA A 192 -5.09 -0.02 -10.40
N SER A 193 -5.17 1.26 -9.98
CA SER A 193 -6.16 1.70 -8.99
C SER A 193 -7.58 1.64 -9.55
N ILE A 194 -7.78 1.96 -10.83
CA ILE A 194 -9.09 1.88 -11.48
C ILE A 194 -9.55 0.43 -11.63
N LEU A 195 -8.66 -0.48 -12.05
CA LEU A 195 -8.96 -1.92 -12.13
C LEU A 195 -9.34 -2.50 -10.75
N ALA A 196 -8.61 -2.14 -9.70
CA ALA A 196 -8.94 -2.57 -8.34
C ALA A 196 -10.33 -2.09 -7.89
N GLN A 197 -10.68 -0.83 -8.17
CA GLN A 197 -12.01 -0.30 -7.89
C GLN A 197 -13.11 -1.00 -8.71
N ALA A 198 -12.83 -1.31 -9.98
CA ALA A 198 -13.79 -2.00 -10.85
C ALA A 198 -14.12 -3.41 -10.32
N ARG A 199 -13.12 -4.14 -9.82
CA ARG A 199 -13.31 -5.45 -9.18
C ARG A 199 -14.14 -5.37 -7.90
N LEU A 200 -13.91 -4.32 -7.09
CA LEU A 200 -14.67 -4.08 -5.86
C LEU A 200 -16.14 -3.74 -6.14
N ALA A 201 -16.41 -2.93 -7.17
CA ALA A 201 -17.77 -2.64 -7.63
C ALA A 201 -18.46 -3.92 -8.14
N GLY A 202 -17.77 -4.67 -9.01
CA GLY A 202 -18.13 -6.02 -9.44
C GLY A 202 -19.59 -6.17 -9.87
N PRO A 203 -20.22 -7.34 -9.60
CA PRO A 203 -21.63 -7.57 -9.86
C PRO A 203 -22.59 -6.79 -8.93
N SER A 204 -22.11 -6.31 -7.78
CA SER A 204 -22.93 -5.53 -6.83
C SER A 204 -23.28 -4.13 -7.34
N ASP A 205 -22.37 -3.52 -8.10
CA ASP A 205 -22.58 -2.23 -8.75
C ASP A 205 -22.08 -2.30 -10.21
N VAL A 206 -22.88 -2.98 -11.04
CA VAL A 206 -22.57 -3.25 -12.45
C VAL A 206 -22.30 -1.96 -13.23
N LYS A 207 -23.05 -0.89 -12.97
CA LYS A 207 -22.89 0.38 -13.69
C LYS A 207 -21.51 0.97 -13.40
N THR A 208 -21.17 1.13 -12.12
CA THR A 208 -19.88 1.68 -11.72
C THR A 208 -18.72 0.80 -12.22
N ALA A 209 -18.87 -0.53 -12.16
CA ALA A 209 -17.86 -1.44 -12.68
C ALA A 209 -17.63 -1.27 -14.21
N ILE A 210 -18.70 -1.17 -15.00
CA ILE A 210 -18.61 -0.93 -16.45
C ILE A 210 -17.94 0.42 -16.74
N ASP A 211 -18.29 1.48 -16.00
CA ASP A 211 -17.70 2.80 -16.17
C ASP A 211 -16.19 2.79 -15.87
N LEU A 212 -15.78 2.11 -14.79
CA LEU A 212 -14.37 1.99 -14.42
C LEU A 212 -13.56 1.19 -15.45
N TYR A 213 -14.06 0.05 -15.92
CA TYR A 213 -13.37 -0.69 -16.99
C TYR A 213 -13.35 0.10 -18.31
N SER A 214 -14.37 0.92 -18.59
CA SER A 214 -14.36 1.80 -19.77
C SER A 214 -13.23 2.83 -19.69
N ARG A 215 -13.03 3.44 -18.53
CA ARG A 215 -11.93 4.40 -18.30
C ARG A 215 -10.55 3.77 -18.48
N VAL A 216 -10.38 2.51 -18.07
CA VAL A 216 -9.15 1.76 -18.33
C VAL A 216 -8.91 1.66 -19.84
N LEU A 217 -9.94 1.30 -20.61
CA LEU A 217 -9.83 1.12 -22.06
C LEU A 217 -9.68 2.42 -22.85
N GLU A 218 -10.05 3.56 -22.28
CA GLU A 218 -9.73 4.87 -22.86
C GLU A 218 -8.22 5.14 -22.83
N THR A 219 -7.52 4.62 -21.82
CA THR A 219 -6.07 4.80 -21.65
C THR A 219 -5.26 3.65 -22.27
N ASP A 220 -5.73 2.41 -22.09
CA ASP A 220 -5.13 1.17 -22.56
C ASP A 220 -6.20 0.32 -23.28
N PRO A 221 -6.44 0.55 -24.58
CA PRO A 221 -7.50 -0.12 -25.34
C PRO A 221 -7.33 -1.65 -25.46
N ASP A 222 -6.10 -2.14 -25.28
CA ASP A 222 -5.76 -3.55 -25.37
C ASP A 222 -5.63 -4.21 -23.98
N ASN A 223 -6.13 -3.55 -22.92
CA ASN A 223 -6.17 -4.13 -21.59
C ASN A 223 -7.09 -5.36 -21.54
N VAL A 224 -6.50 -6.55 -21.46
CA VAL A 224 -7.20 -7.84 -21.55
C VAL A 224 -8.26 -7.99 -20.47
N GLU A 225 -7.94 -7.60 -19.23
CA GLU A 225 -8.85 -7.68 -18.11
C GLU A 225 -10.06 -6.76 -18.31
N ALA A 226 -9.83 -5.49 -18.64
CA ALA A 226 -10.92 -4.53 -18.82
C ALA A 226 -11.80 -4.87 -20.03
N LEU A 227 -11.22 -5.39 -21.13
CA LEU A 227 -11.99 -5.95 -22.25
C LEU A 227 -12.89 -7.09 -21.77
N THR A 228 -12.33 -8.03 -21.02
CA THR A 228 -12.99 -9.26 -20.58
C THR A 228 -14.15 -8.98 -19.63
N TYR A 229 -13.87 -8.27 -18.53
CA TYR A 229 -14.87 -8.06 -17.48
C TYR A 229 -15.93 -7.03 -17.87
N ARG A 230 -15.60 -6.00 -18.64
CA ARG A 230 -16.61 -5.06 -19.17
C ARG A 230 -17.60 -5.78 -20.07
N ALA A 231 -17.11 -6.57 -21.01
CA ALA A 231 -17.94 -7.32 -21.95
C ALA A 231 -18.86 -8.31 -21.21
N TRP A 232 -18.32 -9.03 -20.23
CA TRP A 232 -19.09 -9.93 -19.39
C TRP A 232 -20.21 -9.23 -18.63
N LEU A 233 -19.92 -8.09 -17.98
CA LEU A 233 -20.90 -7.31 -17.23
C LEU A 233 -22.00 -6.74 -18.14
N VAL A 234 -21.63 -6.26 -19.33
CA VAL A 234 -22.59 -5.82 -20.36
C VAL A 234 -23.54 -6.97 -20.71
N MET A 235 -23.01 -8.15 -21.02
CA MET A 235 -23.84 -9.30 -21.39
C MET A 235 -24.74 -9.80 -20.24
N LEU A 236 -24.22 -9.81 -19.00
CA LEU A 236 -25.02 -10.14 -17.82
C LEU A 236 -26.19 -9.16 -17.61
N SER A 237 -25.94 -7.86 -17.81
CA SER A 237 -26.98 -6.85 -17.72
C SER A 237 -27.97 -6.91 -18.88
N ALA A 238 -27.57 -7.46 -20.03
CA ALA A 238 -28.39 -7.47 -21.25
C ALA A 238 -29.63 -8.37 -21.19
N ARG A 239 -29.73 -9.25 -20.19
CA ARG A 239 -30.91 -10.12 -19.99
C ARG A 239 -32.19 -9.35 -19.71
N GLN A 240 -32.09 -8.12 -19.19
CA GLN A 240 -33.24 -7.28 -18.89
C GLN A 240 -33.71 -6.43 -20.08
N PHE A 241 -32.94 -6.39 -21.17
CA PHE A 241 -33.23 -5.57 -22.33
C PHE A 241 -34.08 -6.30 -23.37
N ASP A 242 -34.60 -5.53 -24.33
CA ASP A 242 -35.30 -6.07 -25.50
C ASP A 242 -34.38 -6.93 -26.40
N GLU A 243 -34.99 -7.62 -27.37
CA GLU A 243 -34.27 -8.56 -28.23
C GLU A 243 -33.21 -7.91 -29.10
N ALA A 244 -33.49 -6.72 -29.63
CA ALA A 244 -32.56 -6.00 -30.50
C ALA A 244 -31.31 -5.57 -29.72
N LEU A 245 -31.49 -4.98 -28.53
CA LEU A 245 -30.40 -4.51 -27.70
C LEU A 245 -29.59 -5.68 -27.13
N ARG A 246 -30.25 -6.81 -26.81
CA ARG A 246 -29.56 -8.03 -26.38
C ARG A 246 -28.71 -8.63 -27.50
N ALA A 247 -29.21 -8.66 -28.74
CA ALA A 247 -28.44 -9.12 -29.88
C ALA A 247 -27.20 -8.22 -30.13
N GLN A 248 -27.34 -6.91 -29.96
CA GLN A 248 -26.23 -5.97 -30.04
C GLN A 248 -25.20 -6.18 -28.92
N ALA A 249 -25.67 -6.39 -27.68
CA ALA A 249 -24.81 -6.70 -26.55
C ALA A 249 -24.05 -8.01 -26.77
N PHE A 250 -24.71 -9.05 -27.29
CA PHE A 250 -24.07 -10.32 -27.65
C PHE A 250 -22.95 -10.14 -28.67
N ALA A 251 -23.23 -9.46 -29.80
CA ALA A 251 -22.24 -9.25 -30.86
C ALA A 251 -21.01 -8.46 -30.36
N SER A 252 -21.23 -7.40 -29.57
CA SER A 252 -20.13 -6.61 -29.00
C SER A 252 -19.33 -7.40 -27.95
N THR A 253 -20.00 -8.25 -27.17
CA THR A 253 -19.36 -9.13 -26.17
C THR A 253 -18.46 -10.17 -26.82
N VAL A 254 -18.96 -10.88 -27.84
CA VAL A 254 -18.16 -11.87 -28.59
C VAL A 254 -16.93 -11.22 -29.22
N THR A 255 -17.09 -10.01 -29.77
CA THR A 255 -15.98 -9.25 -30.36
C THR A 255 -14.92 -8.89 -29.31
N ALA A 256 -15.34 -8.35 -28.17
CA ALA A 256 -14.42 -7.93 -27.10
C ALA A 256 -13.69 -9.11 -26.46
N LEU A 257 -14.39 -10.22 -26.17
CA LEU A 257 -13.78 -11.43 -25.63
C LEU A 257 -12.85 -12.10 -26.64
N GLY A 258 -13.23 -12.13 -27.92
CA GLY A 258 -12.36 -12.60 -28.99
C GLY A 258 -11.07 -11.77 -29.10
N ARG A 259 -11.16 -10.45 -28.95
CA ARG A 259 -9.97 -9.57 -28.90
C ARG A 259 -9.10 -9.86 -27.68
N ALA A 260 -9.69 -10.03 -26.50
CA ALA A 260 -8.95 -10.39 -25.28
C ALA A 260 -8.18 -11.71 -25.44
N ILE A 261 -8.79 -12.74 -26.03
CA ILE A 261 -8.14 -14.04 -26.31
C ILE A 261 -7.01 -13.90 -27.33
N GLN A 262 -7.15 -13.03 -28.34
CA GLN A 262 -6.08 -12.78 -29.31
C GLN A 262 -4.87 -12.08 -28.67
N LEU A 263 -5.13 -11.17 -27.74
CA LEU A 263 -4.08 -10.42 -27.03
C LEU A 263 -3.35 -11.32 -26.03
N GLU A 264 -4.10 -12.11 -25.24
CA GLU A 264 -3.53 -13.02 -24.26
C GLU A 264 -4.24 -14.39 -24.33
N PRO A 265 -3.71 -15.32 -25.16
CA PRO A 265 -4.34 -16.63 -25.38
C PRO A 265 -4.40 -17.55 -24.15
N GLU A 266 -3.68 -17.19 -23.08
CA GLU A 266 -3.63 -17.93 -21.83
C GLU A 266 -4.53 -17.32 -20.74
N TYR A 267 -5.23 -16.20 -21.01
CA TYR A 267 -6.11 -15.55 -20.05
C TYR A 267 -7.44 -16.34 -19.89
N PRO A 268 -7.64 -17.07 -18.77
CA PRO A 268 -8.70 -18.08 -18.66
C PRO A 268 -10.11 -17.47 -18.67
N ASP A 269 -10.29 -16.33 -17.98
CA ASP A 269 -11.61 -15.69 -17.84
C ASP A 269 -12.24 -15.36 -19.19
N ALA A 270 -11.44 -14.88 -20.16
CA ALA A 270 -11.94 -14.51 -21.48
C ALA A 270 -12.50 -15.73 -22.23
N MET A 271 -11.83 -16.87 -22.12
CA MET A 271 -12.27 -18.14 -22.71
C MET A 271 -13.50 -18.68 -22.00
N CYS A 272 -13.51 -18.69 -20.66
CA CYS A 272 -14.66 -19.10 -19.88
C CYS A 272 -15.90 -18.28 -20.20
N PHE A 273 -15.79 -16.95 -20.20
CA PHE A 273 -16.91 -16.05 -20.49
C PHE A 273 -17.37 -16.21 -21.93
N LEU A 274 -16.47 -16.34 -22.91
CA LEU A 274 -16.85 -16.52 -24.30
C LEU A 274 -17.62 -17.84 -24.50
N GLY A 275 -17.12 -18.93 -23.92
CA GLY A 275 -17.81 -20.22 -23.95
C GLY A 275 -19.22 -20.14 -23.35
N ILE A 276 -19.37 -19.48 -22.20
CA ILE A 276 -20.68 -19.29 -21.56
C ILE A 276 -21.63 -18.45 -22.42
N VAL A 277 -21.15 -17.34 -22.99
CA VAL A 277 -21.97 -16.43 -23.81
C VAL A 277 -22.39 -17.11 -25.12
N VAL A 278 -21.46 -17.78 -25.81
CA VAL A 278 -21.76 -18.51 -27.06
C VAL A 278 -22.76 -19.64 -26.83
N TYR A 279 -22.65 -20.36 -25.71
CA TYR A 279 -23.61 -21.41 -25.35
C TYR A 279 -25.00 -20.85 -25.03
N ARG A 280 -25.06 -19.88 -24.11
CA ARG A 280 -26.33 -19.42 -23.53
C ARG A 280 -27.10 -18.48 -24.45
N ASP A 281 -26.39 -17.61 -25.14
CA ASP A 281 -26.97 -16.52 -25.92
C ASP A 281 -26.79 -16.72 -27.44
N GLY A 282 -25.78 -17.48 -27.85
CA GLY A 282 -25.55 -17.88 -29.25
C GLY A 282 -26.19 -19.21 -29.65
N GLY A 283 -26.49 -20.10 -28.70
CA GLY A 283 -27.05 -21.43 -28.97
C GLY A 283 -26.06 -22.40 -29.64
N ASP A 284 -24.76 -22.08 -29.67
CA ASP A 284 -23.73 -22.90 -30.31
C ASP A 284 -22.92 -23.69 -29.27
N ALA A 285 -23.43 -24.87 -28.93
CA ALA A 285 -22.79 -25.76 -27.96
C ALA A 285 -21.45 -26.33 -28.45
N ALA A 286 -21.25 -26.46 -29.76
CA ALA A 286 -20.03 -27.02 -30.32
C ALA A 286 -18.86 -26.05 -30.13
N SER A 287 -19.04 -24.78 -30.54
CA SER A 287 -18.02 -23.74 -30.35
C SER A 287 -17.81 -23.44 -28.87
N ALA A 288 -18.87 -23.42 -28.06
CA ALA A 288 -18.75 -23.18 -26.62
C ALA A 288 -17.88 -24.23 -25.92
N LYS A 289 -18.02 -25.51 -26.30
CA LYS A 289 -17.23 -26.59 -25.69
C LYS A 289 -15.73 -26.37 -25.85
N GLU A 290 -15.28 -25.94 -27.03
CA GLU A 290 -13.86 -25.68 -27.28
C GLU A 290 -13.29 -24.60 -26.34
N PHE A 291 -14.02 -23.50 -26.15
CA PHE A 291 -13.60 -22.43 -25.24
C PHE A 291 -13.61 -22.84 -23.78
N VAL A 292 -14.63 -23.60 -23.36
CA VAL A 292 -14.75 -24.09 -21.98
C VAL A 292 -13.66 -25.11 -21.65
N ASP A 293 -13.38 -26.05 -22.55
CA ASP A 293 -12.30 -27.04 -22.37
C ASP A 293 -10.95 -26.33 -22.18
N ARG A 294 -10.63 -25.34 -23.04
CA ARG A 294 -9.43 -24.52 -22.92
C ARG A 294 -9.37 -23.72 -21.62
N CYS A 295 -10.51 -23.21 -21.14
CA CYS A 295 -10.55 -22.50 -19.86
C CYS A 295 -10.20 -23.43 -18.69
N ILE A 296 -10.84 -24.60 -18.62
CA ILE A 296 -10.64 -25.58 -17.53
C ILE A 296 -9.18 -26.09 -17.49
N GLU A 297 -8.54 -26.26 -18.65
CA GLU A 297 -7.12 -26.63 -18.72
C GLU A 297 -6.18 -25.59 -18.09
N ARG A 298 -6.60 -24.32 -18.03
CA ARG A 298 -5.77 -23.19 -17.57
C ARG A 298 -6.10 -22.71 -16.18
N ASP A 299 -7.36 -22.79 -15.78
CA ASP A 299 -7.83 -22.47 -14.43
C ASP A 299 -8.80 -23.57 -13.95
N PRO A 300 -8.28 -24.73 -13.52
CA PRO A 300 -9.11 -25.83 -13.05
C PRO A 300 -9.80 -25.44 -11.73
N PRO A 301 -11.05 -25.89 -11.52
CA PRO A 301 -11.88 -25.50 -10.36
C PRO A 301 -11.34 -25.98 -9.00
#